data_AF-A0A4Q6BJI7-F1
#
_entry.id   AF-A0A4Q6BJI7-F1
#
_cell.length_a   1.000
_cell.length_b   1.000
_cell.length_c   1.000
_cell.angle_alpha   90.00
_cell.angle_beta   90.00
_cell.angle_gamma   90.00
#
_symmetry.space_group_name_H-M   'P 1'
#
loop_
_entity.id
_entity.type
_entity.pdbx_description
1 polymer ?
#
loop_
_entity_poly.entity_id
_entity_poly.type
_entity_poly.pdbx_seq_one_letter_code
_entity_poly.pdbx_strand_id
1 'polypeptide(L)'
;MQTSATGTSIAERRPRPRSASGFTLVEILVVVVIIGVLAIGAVLAVGVAGGDRDVTEERDRLGALINYAREKAELESREFGLRFFDGGYEFVVFDDREQLWVRLPDERELRARTLPGSVRTTLVVEGRPVVLPSREAKDLAPQVLL
;
A
#
# COMPACT_ATOMS: atom_id res chain seq x y z
N MET A 1 -82.52 -4.16 -62.88
CA MET A 1 -81.14 -4.70 -62.90
C MET A 1 -80.32 -3.80 -61.99
N GLN A 2 -79.98 -4.14 -60.74
CA GLN A 2 -78.96 -5.12 -60.27
C GLN A 2 -77.63 -4.98 -61.04
N THR A 3 -76.42 -4.87 -60.49
CA THR A 3 -75.85 -4.76 -59.12
C THR A 3 -74.33 -4.51 -59.28
N SER A 4 -73.66 -4.22 -58.16
CA SER A 4 -72.20 -4.36 -57.92
C SER A 4 -71.36 -3.14 -58.30
N ALA A 5 -70.89 -2.29 -57.37
CA ALA A 5 -70.16 -2.53 -56.11
C ALA A 5 -68.94 -3.43 -56.30
N THR A 6 -67.74 -2.84 -56.32
CA THR A 6 -66.51 -3.40 -55.75
C THR A 6 -65.55 -2.23 -55.52
N GLY A 7 -65.52 -1.75 -54.28
CA GLY A 7 -64.42 -0.96 -53.77
C GLY A 7 -63.34 -1.92 -53.29
N THR A 8 -62.23 -2.00 -54.02
CA THR A 8 -61.03 -2.71 -53.57
C THR A 8 -60.21 -1.74 -52.72
N SER A 9 -60.43 -1.81 -51.40
CA SER A 9 -59.58 -1.17 -50.40
C SER A 9 -58.25 -1.91 -50.35
N ILE A 10 -57.19 -1.28 -50.86
CA ILE A 10 -55.82 -1.76 -50.70
C ILE A 10 -55.39 -1.33 -49.31
N ALA A 11 -55.51 -2.24 -48.34
CA ALA A 11 -55.03 -2.01 -46.98
C ALA A 11 -53.50 -2.00 -46.98
N GLU A 12 -52.90 -0.81 -47.05
CA GLU A 12 -51.48 -0.60 -46.78
C GLU A 12 -51.17 -1.06 -45.36
N ARG A 13 -50.45 -2.17 -45.24
CA ARG A 13 -49.99 -2.70 -43.95
C ARG A 13 -48.82 -1.84 -43.48
N ARG A 14 -49.11 -0.75 -42.77
CA ARG A 14 -48.10 0.16 -42.21
C ARG A 14 -47.18 -0.63 -41.25
N PRO A 15 -45.85 -0.58 -41.42
CA PRO A 15 -44.92 -1.24 -40.49
C PRO A 15 -45.11 -0.64 -39.10
N ARG A 16 -45.34 -1.49 -38.11
CA ARG A 16 -45.46 -1.06 -36.71
C ARG A 16 -44.09 -0.57 -36.24
N PRO A 17 -43.97 0.61 -35.63
CA PRO A 17 -42.71 1.03 -35.03
C PRO A 17 -42.33 -0.01 -33.97
N ARG A 18 -41.13 -0.57 -34.08
CA ARG A 18 -40.56 -1.38 -33.00
C ARG A 18 -40.39 -0.43 -31.83
N SER A 19 -41.12 -0.63 -30.75
CA SER A 19 -40.92 0.12 -29.52
C SER A 19 -39.48 -0.13 -29.06
N ALA A 20 -38.62 0.89 -29.17
CA ALA A 20 -37.33 0.87 -28.50
C ALA A 20 -37.63 0.84 -26.99
N SER A 21 -37.38 -0.31 -26.35
CA SER A 21 -37.46 -0.44 -24.91
C SER A 21 -36.41 0.49 -24.30
N GLY A 22 -36.85 1.57 -23.67
CA GLY A 22 -35.98 2.43 -22.87
C GLY A 22 -35.51 1.70 -21.60
N PHE A 23 -34.36 2.12 -21.09
CA PHE A 23 -33.81 1.62 -19.82
C PHE A 23 -34.82 1.85 -18.68
N THR A 24 -35.02 0.83 -17.86
CA THR A 24 -35.84 0.99 -16.65
C THR A 24 -35.00 1.63 -15.53
N LEU A 25 -35.66 2.32 -14.59
CA LEU A 25 -34.98 2.86 -13.41
C LEU A 25 -34.28 1.75 -12.60
N VAL A 26 -34.90 0.56 -12.55
CA VAL A 26 -34.33 -0.62 -11.90
C VAL A 26 -33.05 -1.08 -12.58
N GLU A 27 -32.98 -1.01 -13.91
CA GLU A 27 -31.79 -1.40 -14.67
C GLU A 27 -30.60 -0.48 -14.37
N ILE A 28 -30.82 0.84 -14.33
CA ILE A 28 -29.77 1.79 -13.94
C ILE A 28 -29.37 1.61 -12.48
N LEU A 29 -30.31 1.32 -11.57
CA LEU A 29 -30.00 1.02 -10.18
C LEU A 29 -29.09 -0.21 -10.05
N VAL A 30 -29.42 -1.30 -10.76
CA VAL A 30 -28.62 -2.52 -10.77
C VAL A 30 -27.22 -2.26 -11.33
N VAL A 31 -27.11 -1.50 -12.41
CA VAL A 31 -25.80 -1.13 -13.00
C VAL A 31 -24.95 -0.34 -12.00
N VAL A 32 -25.51 0.66 -11.31
CA VAL A 32 -24.79 1.44 -10.30
C VAL A 32 -24.36 0.56 -9.13
N VAL A 33 -25.20 -0.38 -8.68
CA VAL A 33 -24.85 -1.33 -7.62
C VAL A 33 -23.71 -2.25 -8.08
N ILE A 34 -23.76 -2.80 -9.29
CA ILE A 34 -22.70 -3.65 -9.84
C ILE A 34 -21.39 -2.87 -9.92
N ILE A 35 -21.42 -1.64 -10.46
CA ILE A 35 -20.24 -0.78 -10.53
C ILE A 35 -19.71 -0.49 -9.12
N GLY A 36 -20.58 -0.21 -8.15
CA GLY A 36 -20.18 0.01 -6.75
C GLY A 36 -19.50 -1.19 -6.11
N VAL A 37 -20.05 -2.40 -6.29
CA VAL A 37 -19.46 -3.65 -5.78
C VAL A 37 -18.12 -3.94 -6.46
N LEU A 38 -18.05 -3.77 -7.78
CA LEU A 38 -16.81 -3.95 -8.54
C LEU A 38 -15.74 -2.93 -8.14
N ALA A 39 -16.11 -1.67 -7.91
CA ALA A 39 -15.21 -0.62 -7.47
C ALA A 39 -14.63 -0.92 -6.08
N ILE A 40 -15.46 -1.34 -5.11
CA ILE A 40 -15.02 -1.75 -3.78
C ILE A 40 -14.07 -2.95 -3.89
N GLY A 41 -14.44 -3.97 -4.67
CA GLY A 41 -13.59 -5.15 -4.89
C GLY A 41 -12.24 -4.83 -5.53
N ALA A 42 -12.22 -3.92 -6.50
CA ALA A 42 -10.99 -3.48 -7.17
C ALA A 42 -10.02 -2.77 -6.21
N VAL A 43 -10.52 -1.90 -5.32
CA VAL A 43 -9.69 -1.22 -4.31
C VAL A 43 -9.06 -2.23 -3.34
N LEU A 44 -9.84 -3.20 -2.87
CA LEU A 44 -9.34 -4.24 -1.95
C LEU A 44 -8.29 -5.14 -2.62
N ALA A 45 -8.51 -5.53 -3.88
CA ALA A 45 -7.58 -6.38 -4.64
C ALA A 45 -6.20 -5.72 -4.82
N VAL A 46 -6.16 -4.41 -5.08
CA VAL A 46 -4.90 -3.65 -5.19
C VAL A 46 -4.17 -3.57 -3.85
N GLY A 47 -4.89 -3.36 -2.74
CA GLY A 47 -4.30 -3.31 -1.40
C GLY A 47 -3.60 -4.61 -0.99
N VAL A 48 -4.16 -5.76 -1.37
CA VAL A 48 -3.59 -7.08 -1.06
C VAL A 48 -2.39 -7.42 -1.96
N ALA A 49 -2.42 -7.03 -3.23
CA ALA A 49 -1.31 -7.31 -4.17
C ALA A 49 -0.09 -6.36 -4.02
N GLY A 50 -0.24 -5.25 -3.29
CA GLY A 50 0.85 -4.31 -2.99
C GLY A 50 1.71 -4.76 -1.80
N GLY A 51 1.08 -5.23 -0.72
CA GLY A 51 1.76 -5.48 0.55
C GLY A 51 2.94 -6.45 0.48
N ASP A 52 2.83 -7.54 -0.29
CA ASP A 52 3.88 -8.56 -0.36
C ASP A 52 5.15 -8.07 -1.08
N ARG A 53 4.96 -7.17 -2.06
CA ARG A 53 6.07 -6.52 -2.77
C ARG A 53 6.75 -5.49 -1.88
N ASP A 54 5.96 -4.67 -1.18
CA ASP A 54 6.49 -3.66 -0.25
C ASP A 54 7.32 -4.32 0.86
N VAL A 55 6.86 -5.44 1.41
CA VAL A 55 7.59 -6.21 2.45
C VAL A 55 8.90 -6.76 1.91
N THR A 56 8.91 -7.34 0.71
CA THR A 56 10.12 -7.92 0.11
C THR A 56 11.16 -6.85 -0.20
N GLU A 57 10.73 -5.73 -0.81
CA GLU A 57 11.61 -4.61 -1.11
C GLU A 57 12.24 -4.02 0.18
N GLU A 58 11.42 -3.86 1.22
CA GLU A 58 11.89 -3.29 2.48
C GLU A 58 12.82 -4.25 3.24
N ARG A 59 12.59 -5.58 3.16
CA ARG A 59 13.51 -6.60 3.68
C ARG A 59 14.87 -6.51 3.00
N ASP A 60 14.89 -6.50 1.67
CA ASP A 60 16.14 -6.51 0.90
C ASP A 60 16.92 -5.21 1.11
N ARG A 61 16.20 -4.07 1.16
CA ARG A 61 16.77 -2.77 1.50
C ARG A 61 17.37 -2.74 2.90
N LEU A 62 16.63 -3.18 3.91
CA LEU A 62 17.10 -3.19 5.29
C LEU A 62 18.34 -4.08 5.44
N GLY A 63 18.33 -5.27 4.82
CA GLY A 63 19.49 -6.17 4.80
C GLY A 63 20.73 -5.52 4.16
N ALA A 64 20.56 -4.84 3.03
CA ALA A 64 21.66 -4.11 2.38
C ALA A 64 22.23 -2.98 3.28
N LEU A 65 21.35 -2.24 3.96
CA LEU A 65 21.77 -1.16 4.86
C LEU A 65 22.47 -1.68 6.12
N ILE A 66 22.02 -2.81 6.67
CA ILE A 66 22.68 -3.48 7.81
C ILE A 66 24.10 -3.89 7.44
N ASN A 67 24.28 -4.51 6.27
CA ASN A 67 25.60 -4.90 5.78
C ASN A 67 26.51 -3.68 5.56
N TYR A 68 25.99 -2.64 4.91
CA TYR A 68 26.72 -1.39 4.72
C TYR A 68 27.13 -0.73 6.05
N ALA A 69 26.23 -0.69 7.03
CA ALA A 69 26.53 -0.15 8.36
C ALA A 69 27.60 -0.97 9.08
N ARG A 70 27.61 -2.30 8.95
CA ARG A 70 28.65 -3.17 9.50
C ARG A 70 30.01 -2.92 8.85
N GLU A 71 30.07 -2.86 7.52
CA GLU A 71 31.32 -2.53 6.80
C GLU A 71 31.86 -1.17 7.25
N LYS A 72 30.97 -0.18 7.41
CA LYS A 72 31.33 1.15 7.90
C LYS A 72 31.82 1.12 9.35
N ALA A 73 31.18 0.33 10.22
CA ALA A 73 31.59 0.15 11.61
C ALA A 73 33.02 -0.41 11.70
N GLU A 74 33.35 -1.39 10.86
CA GLU A 74 34.69 -1.95 10.74
C GLU A 74 35.71 -0.94 10.20
N LEU A 75 35.35 -0.19 9.15
CA LEU A 75 36.23 0.80 8.51
C LEU A 75 36.53 2.01 9.41
N GLU A 76 35.52 2.51 10.11
CA GLU A 76 35.65 3.66 11.01
C GLU A 76 36.11 3.27 12.42
N SER A 77 36.11 1.97 12.75
CA SER A 77 36.34 1.46 14.10
C SER A 77 35.40 2.11 15.13
N ARG A 78 34.12 2.27 14.75
CA ARG A 78 33.06 2.89 15.58
C ARG A 78 31.90 1.94 15.74
N GLU A 79 31.23 2.01 16.88
CA GLU A 79 30.06 1.17 17.14
C GLU A 79 28.82 1.77 16.49
N PHE A 80 28.22 1.02 15.57
CA PHE A 80 26.92 1.35 14.98
C PHE A 80 25.82 0.52 15.61
N GLY A 81 24.63 1.11 15.66
CA GLY A 81 23.43 0.48 16.18
C GLY A 81 22.25 0.71 15.27
N LEU A 82 21.30 -0.23 15.30
CA LEU A 82 20.03 -0.14 14.63
C LEU A 82 18.92 0.03 15.67
N ARG A 83 18.21 1.16 15.57
CA ARG A 83 17.07 1.49 16.42
C ARG A 83 15.77 1.40 15.64
N PHE A 84 14.91 0.47 16.01
CA PHE A 84 13.53 0.42 15.56
C PHE A 84 12.64 1.32 16.43
N PHE A 85 11.67 1.96 15.80
CA PHE A 85 10.63 2.77 16.45
C PHE A 85 9.28 2.51 15.77
N ASP A 86 8.21 3.03 16.35
CA ASP A 86 6.87 2.85 15.78
C ASP A 86 6.78 3.46 14.37
N GLY A 87 6.61 2.60 13.37
CA GLY A 87 6.54 2.96 11.95
C GLY A 87 7.88 3.13 11.24
N GLY A 88 9.02 2.75 11.82
CA GLY A 88 10.31 2.92 11.14
C GLY A 88 11.54 2.40 11.85
N TYR A 89 12.70 2.77 11.31
CA TYR A 89 14.00 2.50 11.91
C TYR A 89 15.00 3.61 11.58
N GLU A 90 16.04 3.72 12.39
CA GLU A 90 17.17 4.59 12.16
C GLU A 90 18.47 3.95 12.63
N PHE A 91 19.56 4.32 11.99
CA PHE A 91 20.89 3.96 12.46
C PHE A 91 21.39 5.05 13.41
N VAL A 92 22.08 4.60 14.44
CA VAL A 92 22.74 5.43 15.45
C VAL A 92 24.18 5.00 15.56
N VAL A 93 25.03 5.88 16.05
CA VAL A 93 26.44 5.61 16.29
C VAL A 93 26.79 5.99 17.72
N PHE A 94 27.67 5.24 18.34
CA PHE A 94 28.16 5.58 19.66
C PHE A 94 29.19 6.72 19.55
N ASP A 95 28.98 7.79 20.32
CA ASP A 95 29.96 8.85 20.49
C ASP A 95 30.80 8.56 21.74
N ASP A 96 32.05 8.17 21.55
CA ASP A 96 32.98 7.86 22.64
C ASP A 96 33.26 9.05 23.57
N ARG A 97 33.12 10.29 23.07
CA ARG A 97 33.40 11.51 23.85
C ARG A 97 32.25 11.85 24.77
N GLU A 98 31.02 11.73 24.25
CA GLU A 98 29.80 12.00 25.01
C GLU A 98 29.30 10.78 25.78
N GLN A 99 29.81 9.58 25.48
CA GLN A 99 29.36 8.29 26.02
C GLN A 99 27.86 8.05 25.76
N LEU A 100 27.40 8.47 24.58
CA LEU A 100 25.99 8.46 24.21
C LEU A 100 25.79 7.99 22.77
N TRP A 101 24.64 7.36 22.53
CA TRP A 101 24.17 7.08 21.19
C TRP A 101 23.65 8.34 20.54
N VAL A 102 24.17 8.67 19.36
CA VAL A 102 23.79 9.85 18.59
C VAL A 102 23.28 9.48 17.21
N ARG A 103 22.44 10.34 16.64
CA ARG A 103 21.98 10.19 15.25
C ARG A 103 23.13 10.50 14.28
N LEU A 104 23.01 9.99 13.07
CA LEU A 104 23.94 10.20 11.95
C LEU A 104 23.35 11.24 10.96
N PRO A 105 23.35 12.56 11.24
CA PRO A 105 22.74 13.56 10.37
C PRO A 105 23.47 13.72 9.02
N ASP A 106 24.79 13.49 9.01
CA ASP A 106 25.62 13.66 7.82
C ASP A 106 25.60 12.44 6.88
N GLU A 107 25.08 11.30 7.36
CA GLU A 107 25.10 10.02 6.66
C GLU A 107 23.79 9.77 5.91
N ARG A 108 23.75 10.19 4.65
CA ARG A 108 22.51 10.19 3.84
C ARG A 108 21.97 8.79 3.57
N GLU A 109 22.84 7.80 3.51
CA GLU A 109 22.56 6.39 3.27
C GLU A 109 21.86 5.77 4.48
N LEU A 110 22.38 6.06 5.68
CA LEU A 110 21.94 5.55 6.98
C LEU A 110 20.90 6.44 7.69
N ARG A 111 20.30 7.38 6.96
CA ARG A 111 19.22 8.23 7.47
C ARG A 111 18.04 7.42 8.01
N ALA A 112 17.32 8.00 8.96
CA ALA A 112 16.06 7.46 9.47
C ALA A 112 15.04 7.22 8.34
N ARG A 113 14.34 6.09 8.39
CA ARG A 113 13.36 5.67 7.38
C ARG A 113 12.04 5.30 8.04
N THR A 114 10.96 5.74 7.40
CA THR A 114 9.60 5.34 7.74
C THR A 114 9.20 4.19 6.84
N LEU A 115 8.61 3.17 7.43
CA LEU A 115 8.11 2.01 6.70
C LEU A 115 6.79 2.35 5.99
N PRO A 116 6.49 1.71 4.85
CA PRO A 116 5.18 1.83 4.22
C PRO A 116 4.06 1.42 5.18
N GLY A 117 2.88 2.04 5.10
CA GLY A 117 1.75 1.71 5.96
C GLY A 117 1.19 0.29 5.79
N SER A 118 1.57 -0.39 4.69
CA SER A 118 1.30 -1.80 4.43
C SER A 118 2.22 -2.74 5.25
N VAL A 119 3.32 -2.23 5.80
CA VAL A 119 4.34 -2.99 6.53
C VAL A 119 4.20 -2.74 8.03
N ARG A 120 4.17 -3.83 8.81
CA ARG A 120 4.19 -3.78 10.28
C ARG A 120 5.47 -4.39 10.82
N THR A 121 6.09 -3.71 11.78
CA THR A 121 7.30 -4.20 12.43
C THR A 121 7.00 -4.86 13.75
N THR A 122 7.66 -5.98 14.01
CA THR A 122 7.76 -6.58 15.34
C THR A 122 9.20 -6.98 15.54
N LEU A 123 9.78 -6.56 16.67
CA LEU A 123 11.16 -6.87 16.99
C LEU A 123 11.20 -7.94 18.07
N VAL A 124 12.00 -8.98 17.83
CA VAL A 124 12.27 -10.05 18.79
C VAL A 124 13.78 -10.16 18.94
N VAL A 125 14.29 -9.94 20.15
CA VAL A 125 15.71 -10.04 20.48
C VAL A 125 15.87 -11.17 21.50
N GLU A 126 16.74 -12.14 21.19
CA GLU A 126 16.97 -13.31 22.07
C GLU A 126 15.67 -14.03 22.49
N GLY A 127 14.72 -14.14 21.56
CA GLY A 127 13.42 -14.77 21.81
C GLY A 127 12.42 -13.93 22.62
N ARG A 128 12.77 -12.68 22.98
CA ARG A 128 11.89 -11.77 23.73
C ARG A 128 11.34 -10.69 22.80
N PRO A 129 10.01 -10.48 22.76
CA PRO A 129 9.44 -9.37 22.02
C PRO A 129 9.86 -8.05 22.66
N VAL A 130 10.27 -7.10 21.83
CA VAL A 130 10.70 -5.76 22.25
C VAL A 130 9.60 -4.76 21.92
N VAL A 131 9.25 -3.93 22.91
CA VAL A 131 8.33 -2.81 22.71
C VAL A 131 9.06 -1.69 21.96
N LEU A 132 8.52 -1.30 20.82
CA LEU A 132 9.14 -0.25 20.01
C LEU A 132 8.84 1.13 20.62
N PRO A 133 9.86 1.97 20.85
CA PRO A 133 9.66 3.33 21.32
C PRO A 133 9.04 4.21 20.22
N SER A 134 8.50 5.36 20.61
CA SER A 134 8.19 6.41 19.64
C SER A 134 9.48 6.98 19.03
N ARG A 135 9.37 7.50 17.80
CA ARG A 135 10.52 8.11 17.10
C ARG A 135 11.17 9.25 17.90
N GLU A 136 10.35 10.02 18.63
CA GLU A 136 10.76 11.17 19.43
C GLU A 136 11.32 10.83 20.82
N ALA A 137 11.45 9.54 21.16
CA ALA A 137 12.08 9.13 22.41
C ALA A 137 13.48 9.76 22.53
N LYS A 138 13.78 10.32 23.71
CA LYS A 138 15.08 10.93 24.01
C LYS A 138 16.21 9.90 24.03
N ASP A 139 15.88 8.68 24.46
CA ASP A 139 16.81 7.57 24.47
C ASP A 139 16.98 7.02 23.04
N LEU A 140 18.21 7.09 22.57
CA LEU A 140 18.63 6.60 21.26
C LEU A 140 19.33 5.23 21.34
N ALA A 141 19.31 4.58 22.50
CA ALA A 141 19.86 3.25 22.66
C ALA A 141 19.29 2.29 21.58
N PRO A 142 20.15 1.69 20.75
CA PRO A 142 19.73 0.76 19.72
C PRO A 142 19.29 -0.56 20.37
N GLN A 143 18.32 -1.23 19.74
CA GLN A 143 17.95 -2.58 20.17
C GLN A 143 18.84 -3.65 19.55
N VAL A 144 19.57 -3.31 18.48
CA VAL A 144 20.50 -4.20 17.78
C VAL A 144 21.84 -3.48 17.59
N LEU A 145 22.93 -4.09 18.04
CA LEU A 145 24.30 -3.65 17.80
C LEU A 145 24.84 -4.33 16.53
N LEU A 146 25.65 -3.61 15.74
CA LEU A 146 26.11 -4.05 14.42
C LEU A 146 27.60 -4.38 14.36
#